data_AF-A0A1F2RFE4-F1
#
_entry.id   AF-A0A1F2RFE4-F1
#
_cell.length_a   1.000
_cell.length_b   1.000
_cell.length_c   1.000
_cell.angle_alpha   90.00
_cell.angle_beta   90.00
_cell.angle_gamma   90.00
#
_symmetry.space_group_name_H-M   'P 1'
#
loop_
_entity.id
_entity.type
_entity.pdbx_description
1 polymer ?
#
loop_
_entity_poly.entity_id
_entity_poly.type
_entity_poly.pdbx_seq_one_letter_code
_entity_poly.pdbx_strand_id
1 'polypeptide(L)'
;SSDQAASETAGVLPPDISPDSLNRLPLIKREELDEARQKIYDEAVKSPEGLRGVAGIRLHASGVDVRYDSPLGNRLTELAISTNAAETDAPYEWTLHAEEALRQGVEREIIDLLIQKKPLTEQVKGVGETEMAIVQLVREAVTKHKVSSETYAAALKALGKANLVDIVTLFAGYSGTSVRLGVVNQHITTDWKHIVPLQLPYDWAGSTPPDIDPGSRSRLPLIKTPQPPPNPDRPTLAPWGTGPNQLSLHAGKPGELEAAIGKRLMELTILVTAREVNQQYLWTMHELEAAKVGLEPQIIDVVRNRMPLAGIGEKEAAIIQIGRDIFGKHVVTSETYAVALKLFGERNVMDLAGLIAEQAGNAVILTAFDQRLPPEQKPLLTGTP
;
A
#
# COMPACT_ATOMS: atom_id res chain seq x y z
N SER A 1 27.32 26.24 -5.40
CA SER A 1 26.87 26.91 -4.17
C SER A 1 25.59 26.30 -3.58
N SER A 2 24.80 25.54 -4.35
CA SER A 2 23.63 24.80 -3.88
C SER A 2 23.97 23.48 -3.16
N ASP A 3 25.11 22.85 -3.46
CA ASP A 3 25.55 21.61 -2.81
C ASP A 3 26.09 21.80 -1.38
N GLN A 4 26.45 23.02 -1.00
CA GLN A 4 26.89 23.33 0.38
C GLN A 4 25.70 23.48 1.34
N ALA A 5 24.54 23.96 0.86
CA ALA A 5 23.34 24.08 1.68
C ALA A 5 22.67 22.72 1.96
N ALA A 6 22.82 21.74 1.05
CA ALA A 6 22.36 20.37 1.27
C ALA A 6 23.28 19.57 2.21
N SER A 7 24.51 20.03 2.42
CA SER A 7 25.51 19.41 3.30
C SER A 7 25.42 19.88 4.76
N GLU A 8 24.78 21.03 5.04
CA GLU A 8 24.74 21.61 6.40
C GLU A 8 23.58 21.12 7.27
N THR A 9 22.60 20.40 6.70
CA THR A 9 21.50 19.74 7.45
C THR A 9 21.73 18.25 7.68
N ALA A 10 22.82 17.69 7.18
CA ALA A 10 23.23 16.30 7.37
C ALA A 10 23.74 16.09 8.81
N GLY A 11 22.85 16.05 9.79
CA GLY A 11 23.22 15.73 11.17
C GLY A 11 22.16 16.03 12.23
N VAL A 12 21.17 16.87 11.93
CA VAL A 12 20.09 17.19 12.88
C VAL A 12 18.79 16.59 12.36
N LEU A 13 18.29 15.58 13.08
CA LEU A 13 16.98 15.00 12.82
C LEU A 13 15.90 16.09 12.97
N PRO A 14 14.83 16.07 12.15
CA PRO A 14 13.69 16.95 12.37
C PRO A 14 13.16 16.84 13.81
N PRO A 15 12.58 17.91 14.38
CA PRO A 15 12.15 17.93 15.78
C PRO A 15 11.11 16.87 16.14
N ASP A 16 10.34 16.41 15.16
CA ASP A 16 9.32 15.38 15.30
C ASP A 16 9.86 13.94 15.11
N ILE A 17 11.17 13.77 14.90
CA ILE A 17 11.80 12.44 14.76
C ILE A 17 12.50 12.05 16.05
N SER A 18 12.15 10.88 16.56
CA SER A 18 12.77 10.28 17.72
C SER A 18 14.18 9.76 17.38
N PRO A 19 15.23 10.09 18.16
CA PRO A 19 16.60 9.72 17.84
C PRO A 19 16.90 8.22 18.01
N ASP A 20 16.07 7.48 18.73
CA ASP A 20 16.25 6.04 19.00
C ASP A 20 15.72 5.15 17.86
N SER A 21 14.49 5.42 17.41
CA SER A 21 13.80 4.72 16.33
C SER A 21 14.12 5.26 14.94
N LEU A 22 14.56 6.52 14.88
CA LEU A 22 14.76 7.29 13.66
C LEU A 22 13.45 7.50 12.87
N ASN A 23 12.30 7.51 13.56
CA ASN A 23 10.99 7.85 13.01
C ASN A 23 10.17 8.67 14.03
N ARG A 24 8.94 9.02 13.68
CA ARG A 24 8.06 9.88 14.50
C ARG A 24 7.47 9.23 15.77
N LEU A 25 7.85 7.99 16.08
CA LEU A 25 7.47 7.26 17.29
C LEU A 25 8.74 6.83 18.02
N PRO A 26 8.80 6.88 19.36
CA PRO A 26 9.94 6.29 20.09
C PRO A 26 9.96 4.76 19.95
N LEU A 27 11.08 4.14 20.30
CA LEU A 27 11.12 2.67 20.42
C LEU A 27 10.15 2.22 21.53
N ILE A 28 9.29 1.27 21.19
CA ILE A 28 8.39 0.64 22.16
C ILE A 28 9.17 -0.35 23.02
N LYS A 29 8.81 -0.48 24.29
CA LYS A 29 9.42 -1.46 25.19
C LYS A 29 8.57 -2.71 25.26
N ARG A 30 9.22 -3.87 25.37
CA ARG A 30 8.56 -5.17 25.40
C ARG A 30 7.56 -5.28 26.57
N GLU A 31 7.92 -4.73 27.73
CA GLU A 31 7.09 -4.73 28.95
C GLU A 31 5.86 -3.82 28.88
N GLU A 32 5.77 -2.93 27.89
CA GLU A 32 4.60 -2.08 27.64
C GLU A 32 3.52 -2.79 26.80
N LEU A 33 3.82 -4.01 26.33
CA LEU A 33 2.97 -4.79 25.42
C LEU A 33 2.25 -5.93 26.14
N ASP A 34 1.03 -6.23 25.69
CA ASP A 34 0.34 -7.48 26.04
C ASP A 34 1.05 -8.72 25.45
N GLU A 35 0.67 -9.91 25.92
CA GLU A 35 1.31 -11.17 25.53
C GLU A 35 1.28 -11.43 24.02
N ALA A 36 0.23 -11.01 23.32
CA ALA A 36 0.12 -11.21 21.88
C ALA A 36 1.11 -10.31 21.13
N ARG A 37 1.21 -9.04 21.52
CA ARG A 37 2.15 -8.09 20.92
C ARG A 37 3.60 -8.32 21.36
N GLN A 38 3.85 -8.90 22.53
CA GLN A 38 5.18 -9.35 22.91
C GLN A 38 5.74 -10.41 21.95
N LYS A 39 4.89 -11.31 21.41
CA LYS A 39 5.34 -12.27 20.38
C LYS A 39 5.74 -11.57 19.09
N ILE A 40 4.98 -10.56 18.67
CA ILE A 40 5.30 -9.75 17.49
C ILE A 40 6.61 -8.99 17.72
N TYR A 41 6.80 -8.42 18.91
CA TYR A 41 8.05 -7.79 19.31
C TYR A 41 9.23 -8.77 19.22
N ASP A 42 9.08 -9.97 19.78
CA ASP A 42 10.13 -10.99 19.81
C ASP A 42 10.52 -11.47 18.41
N GLU A 43 9.60 -11.51 17.46
CA GLU A 43 9.93 -11.77 16.05
C GLU A 43 10.55 -10.55 15.36
N ALA A 44 10.05 -9.33 15.63
CA ALA A 44 10.56 -8.11 15.02
C ALA A 44 12.04 -7.89 15.34
N VAL A 45 12.46 -8.12 16.59
CA VAL A 45 13.87 -7.94 17.00
C VAL A 45 14.85 -8.93 16.35
N LYS A 46 14.35 -10.00 15.71
CA LYS A 46 15.18 -10.95 14.96
C LYS A 46 15.42 -10.51 13.52
N SER A 47 14.62 -9.58 12.99
CA SER A 47 14.79 -9.09 11.62
C SER A 47 15.97 -8.11 11.54
N PRO A 48 16.60 -7.97 10.35
CA PRO A 48 17.68 -6.99 10.15
C PRO A 48 17.29 -5.55 10.52
N GLU A 49 16.03 -5.16 10.30
CA GLU A 49 15.50 -3.84 10.60
C GLU A 49 15.14 -3.67 12.09
N GLY A 50 14.91 -4.76 12.80
CA GLY A 50 14.48 -4.74 14.19
C GLY A 50 13.22 -3.91 14.40
N LEU A 51 13.20 -3.17 15.52
CA LEU A 51 12.11 -2.23 15.86
C LEU A 51 12.16 -0.90 15.09
N ARG A 52 13.14 -0.70 14.21
CA ARG A 52 13.19 0.46 13.32
C ARG A 52 12.46 0.21 11.99
N GLY A 53 11.92 -0.99 11.79
CA GLY A 53 11.08 -1.32 10.66
C GLY A 53 9.58 -1.11 10.91
N VAL A 54 8.78 -1.48 9.90
CA VAL A 54 7.30 -1.44 9.95
C VAL A 54 6.73 -2.20 11.14
N ALA A 55 7.35 -3.33 11.53
CA ALA A 55 6.90 -4.11 12.69
C ALA A 55 6.97 -3.31 14.00
N GLY A 56 8.05 -2.55 14.22
CA GLY A 56 8.21 -1.68 15.39
C GLY A 56 7.18 -0.56 15.45
N ILE A 57 6.86 0.05 14.29
CA ILE A 57 5.80 1.05 14.18
C ILE A 57 4.44 0.45 14.53
N ARG A 58 4.09 -0.71 13.96
CA ARG A 58 2.80 -1.39 14.18
C ARG A 58 2.57 -1.79 15.64
N LEU A 59 3.61 -1.98 16.44
CA LEU A 59 3.45 -2.30 17.86
C LEU A 59 2.81 -1.16 18.67
N HIS A 60 2.84 0.09 18.17
CA HIS A 60 2.14 1.23 18.78
C HIS A 60 0.62 1.26 18.49
N ALA A 61 0.12 0.38 17.61
CA ALA A 61 -1.30 0.22 17.30
C ALA A 61 -2.11 -0.23 18.52
N SER A 62 -3.43 -0.07 18.47
CA SER A 62 -4.34 -0.52 19.54
C SER A 62 -4.37 -2.06 19.69
N GLY A 63 -4.03 -2.78 18.62
CA GLY A 63 -4.06 -4.25 18.57
C GLY A 63 -5.42 -4.85 18.20
N VAL A 64 -6.41 -4.01 17.87
CA VAL A 64 -7.74 -4.46 17.42
C VAL A 64 -7.77 -4.65 15.90
N ASP A 65 -8.80 -5.35 15.40
CA ASP A 65 -9.09 -5.37 13.97
C ASP A 65 -9.74 -4.04 13.58
N VAL A 66 -8.92 -3.06 13.18
CA VAL A 66 -9.35 -1.68 12.91
C VAL A 66 -10.47 -1.60 11.85
N ARG A 67 -10.63 -2.62 11.00
CA ARG A 67 -11.75 -2.66 10.05
C ARG A 67 -13.11 -2.79 10.74
N TYR A 68 -13.18 -3.53 11.84
CA TYR A 68 -14.44 -3.89 12.50
C TYR A 68 -14.57 -3.35 13.93
N ASP A 69 -13.45 -3.24 14.63
CA ASP A 69 -13.37 -3.02 16.08
C ASP A 69 -12.66 -1.68 16.41
N SER A 70 -12.55 -0.77 15.44
CA SER A 70 -11.85 0.52 15.62
C SER A 70 -12.53 1.40 16.67
N PRO A 71 -11.79 1.94 17.65
CA PRO A 71 -12.34 2.88 18.63
C PRO A 71 -12.77 4.22 18.02
N LEU A 72 -12.35 4.52 16.79
CA LEU A 72 -12.78 5.70 16.03
C LEU A 72 -14.17 5.53 15.39
N GLY A 73 -14.68 4.31 15.34
CA GLY A 73 -15.91 3.95 14.63
C GLY A 73 -15.76 3.86 13.12
N ASN A 74 -16.67 3.13 12.49
CA ASN A 74 -16.58 2.77 11.07
C ASN A 74 -16.68 3.96 10.12
N ARG A 75 -17.32 5.06 10.52
CA ARG A 75 -17.39 6.28 9.70
C ARG A 75 -15.99 6.81 9.34
N LEU A 76 -15.06 6.84 10.31
CA LEU A 76 -13.72 7.39 10.10
C LEU A 76 -12.78 6.40 9.42
N THR A 77 -12.94 5.10 9.68
CA THR A 77 -12.15 4.07 8.98
C THR A 77 -12.56 4.00 7.50
N GLU A 78 -13.85 4.02 7.20
CA GLU A 78 -14.34 4.04 5.81
C GLU A 78 -13.99 5.34 5.09
N LEU A 79 -13.89 6.48 5.80
CA LEU A 79 -13.34 7.72 5.24
C LEU A 79 -11.88 7.53 4.81
N ALA A 80 -11.04 6.92 5.64
CA ALA A 80 -9.64 6.66 5.32
C ALA A 80 -9.50 5.68 4.13
N ILE A 81 -10.30 4.60 4.12
CA ILE A 81 -10.29 3.59 3.07
C ILE A 81 -10.76 4.17 1.73
N SER A 82 -11.87 4.90 1.74
CA SER A 82 -12.42 5.56 0.54
C SER A 82 -11.46 6.61 0.00
N THR A 83 -10.80 7.37 0.88
CA THR A 83 -9.75 8.32 0.46
C THR A 83 -8.62 7.57 -0.23
N ASN A 84 -8.10 6.48 0.35
CA ASN A 84 -7.07 5.66 -0.31
C ASN A 84 -7.54 5.15 -1.68
N ALA A 85 -8.74 4.57 -1.75
CA ALA A 85 -9.27 4.02 -2.99
C ALA A 85 -9.42 5.08 -4.09
N ALA A 86 -9.82 6.31 -3.71
CA ALA A 86 -9.78 7.46 -4.60
C ALA A 86 -8.35 7.76 -5.05
N GLU A 87 -7.43 7.99 -4.13
CA GLU A 87 -6.05 8.41 -4.43
C GLU A 87 -5.24 7.36 -5.23
N THR A 88 -5.60 6.08 -5.14
CA THR A 88 -5.00 5.00 -5.95
C THR A 88 -5.79 4.64 -7.21
N ASP A 89 -6.82 5.42 -7.56
CA ASP A 89 -7.75 5.14 -8.66
C ASP A 89 -8.22 3.67 -8.72
N ALA A 90 -8.57 3.09 -7.57
CA ALA A 90 -8.89 1.67 -7.44
C ALA A 90 -10.40 1.43 -7.56
N PRO A 91 -10.94 1.09 -8.75
CA PRO A 91 -12.38 1.03 -8.99
C PRO A 91 -13.14 0.05 -8.10
N TYR A 92 -12.56 -1.13 -7.91
CA TYR A 92 -13.18 -2.20 -7.13
C TYR A 92 -13.34 -1.77 -5.66
N GLU A 93 -12.25 -1.29 -5.06
CA GLU A 93 -12.24 -0.77 -3.69
C GLU A 93 -13.13 0.45 -3.55
N TRP A 94 -13.01 1.42 -4.45
CA TRP A 94 -13.81 2.65 -4.43
C TRP A 94 -15.29 2.35 -4.44
N THR A 95 -15.74 1.45 -5.31
CA THR A 95 -17.17 1.15 -5.44
C THR A 95 -17.75 0.54 -4.16
N LEU A 96 -17.02 -0.38 -3.53
CA LEU A 96 -17.48 -1.03 -2.30
C LEU A 96 -17.40 -0.10 -1.10
N HIS A 97 -16.28 0.60 -0.94
CA HIS A 97 -15.99 1.39 0.24
C HIS A 97 -16.66 2.76 0.23
N ALA A 98 -16.89 3.39 -0.93
CA ALA A 98 -17.69 4.62 -0.99
C ALA A 98 -19.15 4.36 -0.60
N GLU A 99 -19.71 3.21 -0.99
CA GLU A 99 -21.06 2.81 -0.58
C GLU A 99 -21.11 2.50 0.92
N GLU A 100 -20.12 1.78 1.43
CA GLU A 100 -20.04 1.49 2.85
C GLU A 100 -19.83 2.77 3.68
N ALA A 101 -19.00 3.70 3.23
CA ALA A 101 -18.82 5.00 3.86
C ALA A 101 -20.16 5.75 3.98
N LEU A 102 -20.98 5.77 2.93
CA LEU A 102 -22.33 6.37 2.98
C LEU A 102 -23.22 5.67 4.03
N ARG A 103 -23.21 4.33 4.09
CA ARG A 103 -23.97 3.56 5.10
C ARG A 103 -23.51 3.86 6.53
N GLN A 104 -22.22 4.05 6.73
CA GLN A 104 -21.61 4.39 8.02
C GLN A 104 -21.72 5.89 8.35
N GLY A 105 -22.38 6.68 7.51
CA GLY A 105 -22.72 8.07 7.79
C GLY A 105 -21.69 9.10 7.32
N VAL A 106 -20.79 8.76 6.40
CA VAL A 106 -19.99 9.76 5.66
C VAL A 106 -20.92 10.50 4.69
N GLU A 107 -20.81 11.83 4.66
CA GLU A 107 -21.65 12.67 3.84
C GLU A 107 -21.37 12.47 2.35
N ARG A 108 -22.43 12.49 1.54
CA ARG A 108 -22.32 12.35 0.08
C ARG A 108 -21.38 13.39 -0.55
N GLU A 109 -21.45 14.63 -0.07
CA GLU A 109 -20.57 15.71 -0.53
C GLU A 109 -19.09 15.40 -0.27
N ILE A 110 -18.76 14.77 0.87
CA ILE A 110 -17.39 14.32 1.16
C ILE A 110 -16.95 13.29 0.10
N ILE A 111 -17.77 12.26 -0.17
CA ILE A 111 -17.45 11.23 -1.18
C ILE A 111 -17.24 11.84 -2.56
N ASP A 112 -18.09 12.78 -2.98
CA ASP A 112 -17.94 13.47 -4.26
C ASP A 112 -16.64 14.30 -4.32
N LEU A 113 -16.22 14.93 -3.21
CA LEU A 113 -14.94 15.66 -3.12
C LEU A 113 -13.73 14.73 -3.14
N LEU A 114 -13.80 13.56 -2.50
CA LEU A 114 -12.73 12.57 -2.50
C LEU A 114 -12.44 12.07 -3.91
N ILE A 115 -13.47 11.66 -4.67
CA ILE A 115 -13.25 11.14 -6.04
C ILE A 115 -12.76 12.22 -7.00
N GLN A 116 -13.21 13.46 -6.82
CA GLN A 116 -12.75 14.64 -7.56
C GLN A 116 -11.38 15.14 -7.09
N LYS A 117 -10.77 14.50 -6.08
CA LYS A 117 -9.46 14.88 -5.50
C LYS A 117 -9.43 16.32 -4.99
N LYS A 118 -10.58 16.84 -4.52
CA LYS A 118 -10.72 18.19 -4.00
C LYS A 118 -10.47 18.26 -2.49
N PRO A 119 -9.96 19.39 -1.97
CA PRO A 119 -9.78 19.56 -0.53
C PRO A 119 -11.13 19.52 0.19
N LEU A 120 -11.13 19.01 1.42
CA LEU A 120 -12.24 19.19 2.35
C LEU A 120 -12.10 20.54 3.06
N THR A 121 -13.23 21.16 3.40
CA THR A 121 -13.27 22.40 4.18
C THR A 121 -14.33 22.27 5.27
N GLU A 122 -14.20 23.06 6.33
CA GLU A 122 -15.18 23.10 7.45
C GLU A 122 -16.59 23.55 7.03
N GLN A 123 -16.75 24.03 5.79
CA GLN A 123 -18.06 24.40 5.23
C GLN A 123 -18.86 23.17 4.79
N VAL A 124 -18.18 22.04 4.54
CA VAL A 124 -18.80 20.77 4.18
C VAL A 124 -19.35 20.13 5.44
N LYS A 125 -20.63 19.74 5.42
CA LYS A 125 -21.26 19.09 6.56
C LYS A 125 -20.50 17.81 6.95
N GLY A 126 -20.27 17.65 8.25
CA GLY A 126 -19.60 16.48 8.82
C GLY A 126 -18.07 16.48 8.68
N VAL A 127 -17.48 17.57 8.19
CA VAL A 127 -16.04 17.78 8.17
C VAL A 127 -15.61 18.58 9.41
N GLY A 128 -14.80 17.95 10.27
CA GLY A 128 -14.07 18.61 11.35
C GLY A 128 -12.55 18.43 11.22
N GLU A 129 -11.82 18.77 12.30
CA GLU A 129 -10.36 18.62 12.35
C GLU A 129 -9.92 17.16 12.05
N THR A 130 -10.65 16.18 12.56
CA THR A 130 -10.31 14.75 12.41
C THR A 130 -10.47 14.28 10.96
N GLU A 131 -11.57 14.60 10.29
CA GLU A 131 -11.79 14.24 8.89
C GLU A 131 -10.75 14.89 7.97
N MET A 132 -10.49 16.18 8.17
CA MET A 132 -9.46 16.88 7.39
C MET A 132 -8.07 16.28 7.62
N ALA A 133 -7.73 15.93 8.87
CA ALA A 133 -6.45 15.31 9.20
C ALA A 133 -6.30 13.92 8.57
N ILE A 134 -7.33 13.07 8.61
CA ILE A 134 -7.31 11.75 7.96
C ILE A 134 -7.13 11.89 6.45
N VAL A 135 -7.94 12.74 5.79
CA VAL A 135 -7.89 12.89 4.33
C VAL A 135 -6.56 13.46 3.87
N GLN A 136 -6.03 14.48 4.56
CA GLN A 136 -4.73 15.04 4.24
C GLN A 136 -3.60 14.02 4.48
N LEU A 137 -3.65 13.28 5.58
CA LEU A 137 -2.66 12.24 5.89
C LEU A 137 -2.59 11.18 4.80
N VAL A 138 -3.75 10.65 4.37
CA VAL A 138 -3.82 9.64 3.28
C VAL A 138 -3.26 10.22 1.99
N ARG A 139 -3.68 11.42 1.59
CA ARG A 139 -3.19 12.08 0.36
C ARG A 139 -1.68 12.26 0.37
N GLU A 140 -1.13 12.78 1.45
CA GLU A 140 0.32 13.01 1.56
C GLU A 140 1.11 11.70 1.56
N ALA A 141 0.64 10.68 2.27
CA ALA A 141 1.31 9.39 2.34
C ALA A 141 1.27 8.62 1.01
N VAL A 142 0.11 8.63 0.33
CA VAL A 142 -0.14 7.80 -0.87
C VAL A 142 0.32 8.47 -2.15
N THR A 143 0.10 9.78 -2.35
CA THR A 143 0.38 10.44 -3.65
C THR A 143 1.63 11.30 -3.64
N LYS A 144 1.95 11.96 -2.52
CA LYS A 144 3.18 12.76 -2.41
C LYS A 144 4.38 11.93 -1.98
N HIS A 145 4.15 10.70 -1.50
CA HIS A 145 5.17 9.84 -0.87
C HIS A 145 5.96 10.56 0.22
N LYS A 146 5.31 11.49 0.92
CA LYS A 146 5.88 12.28 2.01
C LYS A 146 4.77 12.91 2.83
N VAL A 147 4.78 12.67 4.14
CA VAL A 147 3.91 13.38 5.09
C VAL A 147 4.68 14.51 5.75
N SER A 148 4.14 15.72 5.66
CA SER A 148 4.67 16.92 6.33
C SER A 148 4.57 16.82 7.86
N SER A 149 5.46 17.50 8.59
CA SER A 149 5.40 17.53 10.06
C SER A 149 4.09 18.18 10.55
N GLU A 150 3.56 19.15 9.80
CA GLU A 150 2.27 19.78 10.07
C GLU A 150 1.10 18.79 9.94
N THR A 151 1.07 18.01 8.85
CA THR A 151 0.02 17.00 8.64
C THR A 151 0.11 15.90 9.70
N TYR A 152 1.32 15.44 10.02
CA TYR A 152 1.50 14.45 11.08
C TYR A 152 1.06 14.99 12.45
N ALA A 153 1.44 16.22 12.80
CA ALA A 153 1.06 16.83 14.07
C ALA A 153 -0.46 17.02 14.17
N ALA A 154 -1.12 17.43 13.09
CA ALA A 154 -2.58 17.55 13.04
C ALA A 154 -3.26 16.19 13.24
N ALA A 155 -2.79 15.15 12.57
CA ALA A 155 -3.33 13.80 12.71
C ALA A 155 -3.07 13.22 14.12
N LEU A 156 -1.87 13.43 14.68
CA LEU A 156 -1.54 13.00 16.03
C LEU A 156 -2.40 13.71 17.08
N LYS A 157 -2.66 15.01 16.93
CA LYS A 157 -3.56 15.78 17.79
C LYS A 157 -4.99 15.25 17.72
N ALA A 158 -5.50 15.00 16.52
CA ALA A 158 -6.89 14.60 16.30
C ALA A 158 -7.18 13.15 16.71
N LEU A 159 -6.24 12.23 16.48
CA LEU A 159 -6.45 10.80 16.67
C LEU A 159 -5.86 10.28 17.99
N GLY A 160 -4.77 10.89 18.45
CA GLY A 160 -3.89 10.27 19.43
C GLY A 160 -3.02 9.16 18.82
N LYS A 161 -2.03 8.68 19.58
CA LYS A 161 -0.96 7.82 19.08
C LYS A 161 -1.45 6.49 18.50
N ALA A 162 -2.19 5.70 19.28
CA ALA A 162 -2.61 4.36 18.87
C ALA A 162 -3.54 4.41 17.65
N ASN A 163 -4.53 5.30 17.68
CA ASN A 163 -5.47 5.48 16.58
C ASN A 163 -4.82 6.04 15.31
N LEU A 164 -3.77 6.87 15.43
CA LEU A 164 -2.98 7.30 14.28
C LEU A 164 -2.29 6.10 13.63
N VAL A 165 -1.65 5.23 14.42
CA VAL A 165 -1.01 4.01 13.89
C VAL A 165 -2.05 3.07 13.28
N ASP A 166 -3.22 2.94 13.91
CA ASP A 166 -4.34 2.14 13.40
C ASP A 166 -4.82 2.64 12.04
N ILE A 167 -5.11 3.95 11.90
CA ILE A 167 -5.55 4.54 10.63
C ILE A 167 -4.48 4.40 9.56
N VAL A 168 -3.21 4.69 9.88
CA VAL A 168 -2.10 4.51 8.92
C VAL A 168 -1.96 3.07 8.47
N THR A 169 -2.00 2.12 9.41
CA THR A 169 -1.91 0.68 9.09
C THR A 169 -3.10 0.23 8.25
N LEU A 170 -4.30 0.73 8.55
CA LEU A 170 -5.52 0.44 7.81
C LEU A 170 -5.39 0.88 6.35
N PHE A 171 -5.19 2.18 6.09
CA PHE A 171 -5.17 2.65 4.70
C PHE A 171 -3.93 2.15 3.94
N ALA A 172 -2.80 1.91 4.61
CA ALA A 172 -1.65 1.24 4.01
C ALA A 172 -1.97 -0.20 3.55
N GLY A 173 -2.73 -0.95 4.35
CA GLY A 173 -3.23 -2.26 3.96
C GLY A 173 -4.12 -2.20 2.72
N TYR A 174 -4.94 -1.16 2.59
CA TYR A 174 -5.75 -0.92 1.40
C TYR A 174 -4.94 -0.42 0.21
N SER A 175 -3.84 0.31 0.38
CA SER A 175 -2.91 0.60 -0.72
C SER A 175 -2.37 -0.71 -1.33
N GLY A 176 -2.00 -1.68 -0.48
CA GLY A 176 -1.63 -3.02 -0.95
C GLY A 176 -2.77 -3.77 -1.62
N THR A 177 -3.99 -3.69 -1.08
CA THR A 177 -5.17 -4.31 -1.70
C THR A 177 -5.48 -3.72 -3.08
N SER A 178 -5.44 -2.40 -3.23
CA SER A 178 -5.58 -1.71 -4.53
C SER A 178 -4.56 -2.21 -5.55
N VAL A 179 -3.28 -2.32 -5.16
CA VAL A 179 -2.21 -2.85 -6.01
C VAL A 179 -2.51 -4.27 -6.48
N ARG A 180 -2.84 -5.17 -5.55
CA ARG A 180 -3.10 -6.58 -5.86
C ARG A 180 -4.27 -6.74 -6.84
N LEU A 181 -5.35 -6.00 -6.61
CA LEU A 181 -6.53 -6.00 -7.48
C LEU A 181 -6.24 -5.41 -8.86
N GLY A 182 -5.44 -4.34 -8.93
CA GLY A 182 -5.06 -3.70 -10.19
C GLY A 182 -4.13 -4.56 -11.05
N VAL A 183 -3.26 -5.40 -10.46
CA VAL A 183 -2.41 -6.34 -11.22
C VAL A 183 -3.26 -7.35 -12.01
N VAL A 184 -4.30 -7.90 -11.37
CA VAL A 184 -5.23 -8.83 -12.02
C VAL A 184 -6.42 -8.14 -12.69
N ASN A 185 -6.44 -6.80 -12.69
CA ASN A 185 -7.53 -5.99 -13.22
C ASN A 185 -8.90 -6.49 -12.74
N GLN A 186 -9.09 -6.56 -11.41
CA GLN A 186 -10.35 -6.99 -10.81
C GLN A 186 -11.46 -5.97 -11.11
N HIS A 187 -12.55 -6.45 -11.70
CA HIS A 187 -13.73 -5.67 -12.04
C HIS A 187 -14.87 -5.95 -11.05
N ILE A 188 -15.70 -4.93 -10.81
CA ILE A 188 -16.99 -5.08 -10.13
C ILE A 188 -18.09 -5.43 -11.12
N THR A 189 -19.24 -5.93 -10.65
CA THR A 189 -20.38 -6.29 -11.50
C THR A 189 -20.98 -5.07 -12.21
N THR A 190 -21.42 -5.24 -13.46
CA THR A 190 -22.07 -4.18 -14.24
C THR A 190 -23.38 -3.72 -13.60
N ASP A 191 -24.05 -4.61 -12.88
CA ASP A 191 -25.32 -4.35 -12.20
C ASP A 191 -25.15 -3.41 -11.00
N TRP A 192 -23.91 -3.26 -10.50
CA TRP A 192 -23.58 -2.33 -9.41
C TRP A 192 -23.69 -0.85 -9.84
N LYS A 193 -23.62 -0.56 -11.16
CA LYS A 193 -23.82 0.80 -11.72
C LYS A 193 -25.17 1.40 -11.36
N HIS A 194 -26.16 0.58 -10.99
CA HIS A 194 -27.51 1.03 -10.63
C HIS A 194 -27.68 1.38 -9.15
N ILE A 195 -26.69 1.07 -8.30
CA ILE A 195 -26.79 1.25 -6.85
C ILE A 195 -26.16 2.59 -6.42
N VAL A 196 -25.22 3.15 -7.20
CA VAL A 196 -24.58 4.43 -6.84
C VAL A 196 -24.34 5.33 -8.07
N PRO A 197 -24.84 6.59 -8.08
CA PRO A 197 -24.51 7.55 -9.12
C PRO A 197 -23.18 8.24 -8.79
N LEU A 198 -22.11 7.47 -8.58
CA LEU A 198 -20.77 8.04 -8.44
C LEU A 198 -20.21 8.29 -9.83
N GLN A 199 -19.67 9.49 -10.06
CA GLN A 199 -18.83 9.74 -11.22
C GLN A 199 -17.61 8.82 -11.10
N LEU A 200 -17.55 7.82 -11.97
CA LEU A 200 -16.33 7.05 -12.17
C LEU A 200 -15.38 7.97 -12.97
N PRO A 201 -14.18 8.30 -12.46
CA PRO A 201 -13.29 9.26 -13.10
C PRO A 201 -12.74 8.79 -14.46
N TYR A 202 -12.94 7.51 -14.81
CA TYR A 202 -12.47 6.88 -16.03
C TYR A 202 -13.55 5.99 -16.64
N ASP A 203 -13.39 5.62 -17.91
CA ASP A 203 -14.21 4.61 -18.59
C ASP A 203 -13.90 3.18 -18.06
N TRP A 204 -13.99 2.99 -16.74
CA TRP A 204 -14.01 1.68 -16.08
C TRP A 204 -15.20 0.81 -16.57
N ALA A 205 -16.13 1.43 -17.29
CA ALA A 205 -17.27 0.84 -17.97
C ALA A 205 -16.98 0.39 -19.41
N GLY A 206 -15.76 0.60 -19.91
CA GLY A 206 -15.33 0.17 -21.25
C GLY A 206 -15.49 -1.35 -21.43
N SER A 207 -15.32 -1.81 -22.67
CA SER A 207 -15.38 -3.25 -22.96
C SER A 207 -14.41 -4.00 -22.06
N THR A 208 -14.93 -4.91 -21.23
CA THR A 208 -14.12 -5.81 -20.41
C THR A 208 -13.05 -6.46 -21.31
N PRO A 209 -11.75 -6.35 -20.98
CA PRO A 209 -10.70 -6.97 -21.77
C PRO A 209 -10.98 -8.48 -21.94
N PRO A 210 -10.65 -9.07 -23.11
CA PRO A 210 -10.99 -10.45 -23.42
C PRO A 210 -10.28 -11.47 -22.52
N ASP A 211 -9.25 -11.05 -21.78
CA ASP A 211 -8.49 -11.84 -20.81
C ASP A 211 -9.06 -11.81 -19.38
N ILE A 212 -10.23 -11.20 -19.17
CA ILE A 212 -10.94 -11.25 -17.88
C ILE A 212 -11.87 -12.46 -17.84
N ASP A 213 -11.70 -13.31 -16.83
CA ASP A 213 -12.61 -14.41 -16.55
C ASP A 213 -13.99 -13.87 -16.13
N PRO A 214 -15.09 -14.29 -16.76
CA PRO A 214 -16.41 -13.77 -16.46
C PRO A 214 -16.93 -14.15 -15.06
N GLY A 215 -16.41 -15.24 -14.48
CA GLY A 215 -16.81 -15.73 -13.15
C GLY A 215 -16.14 -14.96 -12.03
N SER A 216 -14.81 -14.83 -12.07
CA SER A 216 -14.04 -14.11 -11.06
C SER A 216 -14.05 -12.60 -11.27
N ARG A 217 -14.31 -12.17 -12.51
CA ARG A 217 -14.19 -10.80 -13.00
C ARG A 217 -12.78 -10.24 -12.84
N SER A 218 -11.78 -11.09 -12.97
CA SER A 218 -10.36 -10.74 -12.96
C SER A 218 -9.62 -11.56 -14.00
N ARG A 219 -8.32 -11.34 -14.16
CA ARG A 219 -7.47 -12.20 -15.01
C ARG A 219 -7.19 -13.59 -14.45
N LEU A 220 -7.71 -13.92 -13.26
CA LEU A 220 -7.62 -15.26 -12.68
C LEU A 220 -8.91 -16.04 -12.93
N PRO A 221 -8.86 -17.35 -13.15
CA PRO A 221 -10.07 -18.17 -13.25
C PRO A 221 -10.79 -18.24 -11.90
N LEU A 222 -12.13 -18.31 -11.90
CA LEU A 222 -12.89 -18.50 -10.66
C LEU A 222 -12.58 -19.85 -10.00
N ILE A 223 -12.06 -19.84 -8.76
CA ILE A 223 -12.00 -21.04 -7.93
C ILE A 223 -13.33 -21.21 -7.18
N LYS A 224 -14.14 -22.18 -7.62
CA LYS A 224 -15.46 -22.45 -7.01
C LYS A 224 -15.30 -23.01 -5.61
N THR A 225 -15.72 -22.22 -4.62
CA THR A 225 -15.81 -22.62 -3.22
C THR A 225 -17.23 -22.38 -2.69
N PRO A 226 -17.67 -23.11 -1.65
CA PRO A 226 -18.94 -22.82 -0.99
C PRO A 226 -18.92 -21.42 -0.39
N GLN A 227 -19.97 -20.63 -0.62
CA GLN A 227 -20.13 -19.34 0.03
C GLN A 227 -20.29 -19.54 1.54
N PRO A 228 -19.46 -18.91 2.39
CA PRO A 228 -19.64 -18.95 3.82
C PRO A 228 -20.95 -18.24 4.20
N PRO A 229 -21.59 -18.63 5.31
CA PRO A 229 -22.77 -17.93 5.80
C PRO A 229 -22.43 -16.46 6.08
N PRO A 230 -23.38 -15.53 5.89
CA PRO A 230 -23.18 -14.13 6.24
C PRO A 230 -22.78 -13.99 7.72
N ASN A 231 -21.78 -13.15 7.98
CA ASN A 231 -21.42 -12.75 9.33
C ASN A 231 -21.90 -11.30 9.55
N PRO A 232 -22.97 -11.07 10.34
CA PRO A 232 -23.51 -9.73 10.55
C PRO A 232 -22.53 -8.82 11.33
N ASP A 233 -21.66 -9.38 12.16
CA ASP A 233 -20.69 -8.62 12.95
C ASP A 233 -19.44 -8.25 12.13
N ARG A 234 -19.13 -9.06 11.10
CA ARG A 234 -17.99 -8.85 10.18
C ARG A 234 -18.42 -9.04 8.73
N PRO A 235 -19.23 -8.12 8.18
CA PRO A 235 -19.74 -8.25 6.83
C PRO A 235 -18.58 -8.23 5.82
N THR A 236 -18.68 -9.13 4.83
CA THR A 236 -17.80 -9.10 3.65
C THR A 236 -18.45 -8.21 2.61
N LEU A 237 -17.78 -7.12 2.21
CA LEU A 237 -18.29 -6.21 1.19
C LEU A 237 -18.17 -6.80 -0.23
N ALA A 238 -17.08 -7.53 -0.48
CA ALA A 238 -16.80 -8.12 -1.78
C ALA A 238 -17.89 -9.14 -2.18
N PRO A 239 -18.49 -9.01 -3.38
CA PRO A 239 -19.37 -10.02 -3.92
C PRO A 239 -18.69 -11.40 -3.97
N TRP A 240 -19.43 -12.45 -3.62
CA TRP A 240 -18.87 -13.80 -3.62
C TRP A 240 -18.29 -14.18 -4.98
N GLY A 241 -17.13 -14.82 -4.97
CA GLY A 241 -16.42 -15.14 -6.21
C GLY A 241 -15.59 -14.00 -6.79
N THR A 242 -15.42 -12.88 -6.08
CA THR A 242 -14.57 -11.76 -6.52
C THR A 242 -13.69 -11.23 -5.38
N GLY A 243 -12.73 -10.37 -5.72
CA GLY A 243 -12.00 -9.57 -4.73
C GLY A 243 -10.98 -10.37 -3.90
N PRO A 244 -10.47 -9.78 -2.80
CA PRO A 244 -9.32 -10.31 -2.07
C PRO A 244 -9.46 -11.76 -1.62
N ASN A 245 -10.66 -12.19 -1.24
CA ASN A 245 -10.93 -13.56 -0.80
C ASN A 245 -10.74 -14.57 -1.93
N GLN A 246 -11.18 -14.26 -3.15
CA GLN A 246 -10.91 -15.14 -4.31
C GLN A 246 -9.44 -15.11 -4.71
N LEU A 247 -8.84 -13.93 -4.78
CA LEU A 247 -7.43 -13.81 -5.16
C LEU A 247 -6.52 -14.62 -4.23
N SER A 248 -6.85 -14.69 -2.94
CA SER A 248 -6.08 -15.46 -1.95
C SER A 248 -6.10 -16.97 -2.19
N LEU A 249 -7.09 -17.51 -2.93
CA LEU A 249 -7.14 -18.93 -3.28
C LEU A 249 -6.10 -19.32 -4.35
N HIS A 250 -5.56 -18.35 -5.09
CA HIS A 250 -4.51 -18.56 -6.09
C HIS A 250 -3.10 -18.38 -5.52
N ALA A 251 -2.96 -17.89 -4.29
CA ALA A 251 -1.67 -17.63 -3.66
C ALA A 251 -0.98 -18.91 -3.18
N GLY A 252 0.34 -18.94 -3.30
CA GLY A 252 1.19 -19.98 -2.72
C GLY A 252 1.34 -19.84 -1.21
N LYS A 253 2.01 -20.81 -0.60
CA LYS A 253 2.40 -20.75 0.82
C LYS A 253 3.64 -19.86 1.01
N PRO A 254 3.88 -19.34 2.22
CA PRO A 254 5.12 -18.62 2.54
C PRO A 254 6.36 -19.40 2.11
N GLY A 255 7.30 -18.71 1.44
CA GLY A 255 8.55 -19.29 0.93
C GLY A 255 8.44 -19.98 -0.45
N GLU A 256 7.23 -20.29 -0.94
CA GLU A 256 7.08 -20.94 -2.25
C GLU A 256 7.43 -20.03 -3.43
N LEU A 257 7.22 -18.71 -3.30
CA LEU A 257 7.66 -17.74 -4.29
C LEU A 257 9.19 -17.71 -4.39
N GLU A 258 9.88 -17.61 -3.25
CA GLU A 258 11.34 -17.60 -3.20
C GLU A 258 11.92 -18.86 -3.84
N ALA A 259 11.35 -20.03 -3.52
CA ALA A 259 11.75 -21.29 -4.12
C ALA A 259 11.53 -21.32 -5.65
N ALA A 260 10.52 -20.61 -6.16
CA ALA A 260 10.16 -20.62 -7.57
C ALA A 260 10.94 -19.61 -8.43
N ILE A 261 11.17 -18.39 -7.93
CA ILE A 261 11.79 -17.29 -8.70
C ILE A 261 13.17 -16.89 -8.18
N GLY A 262 13.56 -17.34 -6.99
CA GLY A 262 14.81 -17.00 -6.32
C GLY A 262 14.78 -15.63 -5.65
N LYS A 263 15.54 -15.52 -4.55
CA LYS A 263 15.66 -14.29 -3.77
C LYS A 263 16.10 -13.07 -4.60
N ARG A 264 16.96 -13.27 -5.60
CA ARG A 264 17.40 -12.22 -6.54
C ARG A 264 16.22 -11.51 -7.22
N LEU A 265 15.20 -12.24 -7.67
CA LEU A 265 14.03 -11.64 -8.32
C LEU A 265 13.05 -11.05 -7.31
N MET A 266 12.98 -11.60 -6.09
CA MET A 266 12.20 -10.97 -5.02
C MET A 266 12.77 -9.60 -4.63
N GLU A 267 14.09 -9.49 -4.45
CA GLU A 267 14.72 -8.20 -4.14
C GLU A 267 14.54 -7.20 -5.30
N LEU A 268 14.57 -7.65 -6.55
CA LEU A 268 14.21 -6.81 -7.69
C LEU A 268 12.77 -6.29 -7.58
N THR A 269 11.80 -7.15 -7.23
CA THR A 269 10.41 -6.74 -7.02
C THR A 269 10.29 -5.67 -5.92
N ILE A 270 11.03 -5.83 -4.82
CA ILE A 270 11.01 -4.87 -3.71
C ILE A 270 11.63 -3.54 -4.14
N LEU A 271 12.77 -3.55 -4.85
CA LEU A 271 13.39 -2.33 -5.38
C LEU A 271 12.49 -1.60 -6.38
N VAL A 272 11.81 -2.32 -7.26
CA VAL A 272 10.82 -1.73 -8.18
C VAL A 272 9.73 -1.02 -7.39
N THR A 273 9.12 -1.68 -6.42
CA THR A 273 8.09 -1.05 -5.57
C THR A 273 8.64 0.17 -4.84
N ALA A 274 9.79 0.04 -4.17
CA ALA A 274 10.41 1.13 -3.43
C ALA A 274 10.71 2.35 -4.31
N ARG A 275 11.11 2.13 -5.57
CA ARG A 275 11.34 3.20 -6.53
C ARG A 275 10.05 3.86 -6.97
N GLU A 276 9.06 3.08 -7.36
CA GLU A 276 7.82 3.63 -7.91
C GLU A 276 7.03 4.42 -6.86
N VAL A 277 7.18 4.10 -5.57
CA VAL A 277 6.61 4.88 -4.45
C VAL A 277 7.63 5.79 -3.74
N ASN A 278 8.82 6.00 -4.34
CA ASN A 278 9.86 6.90 -3.85
C ASN A 278 10.26 6.73 -2.36
N GLN A 279 10.30 5.50 -1.85
CA GLN A 279 10.60 5.23 -0.45
C GLN A 279 12.10 5.00 -0.20
N GLN A 280 12.78 6.02 0.34
CA GLN A 280 14.23 6.04 0.54
C GLN A 280 14.76 4.94 1.48
N TYR A 281 14.09 4.72 2.61
CA TYR A 281 14.53 3.73 3.60
C TYR A 281 14.42 2.33 3.01
N LEU A 282 13.25 2.01 2.46
CA LEU A 282 12.99 0.71 1.83
C LEU A 282 13.98 0.44 0.69
N TRP A 283 14.15 1.39 -0.23
CA TRP A 283 15.11 1.25 -1.33
C TRP A 283 16.52 0.98 -0.81
N THR A 284 17.00 1.76 0.15
CA THR A 284 18.39 1.69 0.60
C THR A 284 18.68 0.36 1.29
N MET A 285 17.79 -0.11 2.15
CA MET A 285 17.98 -1.41 2.83
C MET A 285 17.93 -2.57 1.84
N HIS A 286 17.02 -2.53 0.87
CA HIS A 286 16.88 -3.60 -0.12
C HIS A 286 17.91 -3.55 -1.26
N GLU A 287 18.52 -2.40 -1.57
CA GLU A 287 19.64 -2.36 -2.53
C GLU A 287 20.86 -3.10 -1.96
N LEU A 288 21.14 -2.91 -0.67
CA LEU A 288 22.22 -3.63 0.01
C LEU A 288 21.98 -5.14 -0.02
N GLU A 289 20.74 -5.58 0.17
CA GLU A 289 20.38 -7.00 0.13
C GLU A 289 20.39 -7.56 -1.30
N ALA A 290 19.81 -6.82 -2.26
CA ALA A 290 19.84 -7.16 -3.68
C ALA A 290 21.27 -7.41 -4.19
N ALA A 291 22.21 -6.55 -3.83
CA ALA A 291 23.61 -6.71 -4.17
C ALA A 291 24.23 -7.99 -3.56
N LYS A 292 23.92 -8.30 -2.30
CA LYS A 292 24.43 -9.53 -1.63
C LYS A 292 23.90 -10.81 -2.29
N VAL A 293 22.65 -10.80 -2.76
CA VAL A 293 22.03 -11.95 -3.42
C VAL A 293 22.30 -12.01 -4.93
N GLY A 294 23.16 -11.11 -5.43
CA GLY A 294 23.69 -11.14 -6.80
C GLY A 294 22.82 -10.46 -7.84
N LEU A 295 21.95 -9.51 -7.48
CA LEU A 295 21.29 -8.64 -8.45
C LEU A 295 22.32 -7.69 -9.08
N GLU A 296 22.38 -7.68 -10.41
CA GLU A 296 23.39 -6.98 -11.17
C GLU A 296 23.22 -5.46 -11.03
N PRO A 297 24.32 -4.69 -10.83
CA PRO A 297 24.24 -3.22 -10.71
C PRO A 297 23.51 -2.54 -11.87
N GLN A 298 23.67 -3.07 -13.10
CA GLN A 298 22.97 -2.58 -14.29
C GLN A 298 21.43 -2.65 -14.12
N ILE A 299 20.89 -3.71 -13.52
CA ILE A 299 19.45 -3.85 -13.31
C ILE A 299 18.98 -2.86 -12.23
N ILE A 300 19.75 -2.71 -11.15
CA ILE A 300 19.48 -1.72 -10.11
C ILE A 300 19.44 -0.30 -10.72
N ASP A 301 20.39 0.03 -11.61
CA ASP A 301 20.41 1.29 -12.33
C ASP A 301 19.21 1.48 -13.26
N VAL A 302 18.75 0.42 -13.92
CA VAL A 302 17.54 0.46 -14.76
C VAL A 302 16.31 0.81 -13.93
N VAL A 303 16.17 0.23 -12.74
CA VAL A 303 15.07 0.56 -11.83
C VAL A 303 15.23 1.99 -11.30
N ARG A 304 16.40 2.30 -10.70
CA ARG A 304 16.69 3.60 -10.07
C ARG A 304 16.39 4.77 -10.99
N ASN A 305 16.85 4.68 -12.23
CA ASN A 305 16.77 5.77 -13.21
C ASN A 305 15.58 5.61 -14.18
N ARG A 306 14.67 4.66 -13.94
CA ARG A 306 13.55 4.32 -14.83
C ARG A 306 13.98 4.16 -16.31
N MET A 307 15.11 3.50 -16.55
CA MET A 307 15.66 3.33 -17.90
C MET A 307 14.82 2.39 -18.77
N PRO A 308 14.99 2.43 -20.11
CA PRO A 308 14.41 1.42 -21.01
C PRO A 308 14.81 -0.01 -20.61
N LEU A 309 13.92 -0.97 -20.87
CA LEU A 309 14.10 -2.38 -20.51
C LEU A 309 14.87 -3.20 -21.57
N ALA A 310 15.44 -2.54 -22.58
CA ALA A 310 16.22 -3.23 -23.60
C ALA A 310 17.56 -3.71 -23.02
N GLY A 311 17.92 -4.97 -23.26
CA GLY A 311 19.20 -5.54 -22.84
C GLY A 311 19.25 -6.11 -21.43
N ILE A 312 18.09 -6.23 -20.74
CA ILE A 312 17.95 -7.02 -19.51
C ILE A 312 17.15 -8.31 -19.77
N GLY A 313 17.17 -9.26 -18.84
CA GLY A 313 16.45 -10.52 -18.96
C GLY A 313 14.92 -10.36 -18.98
N GLU A 314 14.21 -11.31 -19.59
CA GLU A 314 12.76 -11.23 -19.77
C GLU A 314 11.99 -11.22 -18.44
N LYS A 315 12.46 -11.95 -17.42
CA LYS A 315 11.84 -11.99 -16.09
C LYS A 315 12.00 -10.67 -15.36
N GLU A 316 13.18 -10.08 -15.43
CA GLU A 316 13.48 -8.77 -14.86
C GLU A 316 12.65 -7.69 -15.53
N ALA A 317 12.61 -7.67 -16.87
CA ALA A 317 11.80 -6.75 -17.64
C ALA A 317 10.31 -6.88 -17.28
N ALA A 318 9.79 -8.10 -17.14
CA ALA A 318 8.39 -8.34 -16.75
C ALA A 318 8.08 -7.80 -15.34
N ILE A 319 8.93 -8.07 -14.34
CA ILE A 319 8.76 -7.56 -12.97
C ILE A 319 8.77 -6.02 -12.97
N ILE A 320 9.73 -5.41 -13.66
CA ILE A 320 9.84 -3.95 -13.73
C ILE A 320 8.63 -3.35 -14.45
N GLN A 321 8.18 -3.96 -15.55
CA GLN A 321 7.02 -3.47 -16.30
C GLN A 321 5.72 -3.60 -15.50
N ILE A 322 5.51 -4.68 -14.73
CA ILE A 322 4.36 -4.80 -13.82
C ILE A 322 4.36 -3.64 -12.82
N GLY A 323 5.51 -3.35 -12.19
CA GLY A 323 5.64 -2.24 -11.25
C GLY A 323 5.32 -0.88 -11.89
N ARG A 324 5.91 -0.59 -13.06
CA ARG A 324 5.65 0.65 -13.80
C ARG A 324 4.19 0.79 -14.22
N ASP A 325 3.57 -0.31 -14.65
CA ASP A 325 2.16 -0.31 -15.02
C ASP A 325 1.26 -0.07 -13.79
N ILE A 326 1.46 -0.81 -12.69
CA ILE A 326 0.57 -0.71 -11.53
C ILE A 326 0.71 0.62 -10.78
N PHE A 327 1.91 1.20 -10.68
CA PHE A 327 2.09 2.49 -10.01
C PHE A 327 1.94 3.70 -10.95
N GLY A 328 2.14 3.53 -12.25
CA GLY A 328 2.00 4.60 -13.24
C GLY A 328 0.60 4.71 -13.87
N LYS A 329 -0.09 3.57 -14.04
CA LYS A 329 -1.41 3.47 -14.70
C LYS A 329 -2.51 2.96 -13.78
N HIS A 330 -2.16 2.51 -12.56
CA HIS A 330 -3.09 1.87 -11.62
C HIS A 330 -3.74 0.58 -12.14
N VAL A 331 -3.19 0.00 -13.22
CA VAL A 331 -3.62 -1.26 -13.83
C VAL A 331 -2.50 -1.86 -14.66
N VAL A 332 -2.35 -3.18 -14.64
CA VAL A 332 -1.45 -3.91 -15.54
C VAL A 332 -2.15 -4.14 -16.89
N THR A 333 -1.48 -3.93 -18.03
CA THR A 333 -2.12 -4.17 -19.33
C THR A 333 -2.25 -5.67 -19.63
N SER A 334 -3.12 -6.05 -20.57
CA SER A 334 -3.32 -7.45 -20.94
C SER A 334 -2.04 -8.06 -21.54
N GLU A 335 -1.25 -7.25 -22.27
CA GLU A 335 0.04 -7.65 -22.82
C GLU A 335 1.06 -7.92 -21.72
N THR A 336 1.23 -6.97 -20.77
CA THR A 336 2.15 -7.14 -19.63
C THR A 336 1.77 -8.37 -18.79
N TYR A 337 0.46 -8.56 -18.52
CA TYR A 337 -0.02 -9.71 -17.77
C TYR A 337 0.23 -11.04 -18.51
N ALA A 338 -0.02 -11.10 -19.82
CA ALA A 338 0.23 -12.29 -20.63
C ALA A 338 1.72 -12.68 -20.64
N VAL A 339 2.63 -11.70 -20.72
CA VAL A 339 4.07 -11.93 -20.60
C VAL A 339 4.43 -12.48 -19.22
N ALA A 340 3.89 -11.88 -18.15
CA ALA A 340 4.12 -12.35 -16.79
C ALA A 340 3.61 -13.79 -16.58
N LEU A 341 2.40 -14.09 -17.08
CA LEU A 341 1.79 -15.41 -17.00
C LEU A 341 2.65 -16.47 -17.72
N LYS A 342 3.17 -16.14 -18.91
CA LYS A 342 4.07 -17.02 -19.65
C LYS A 342 5.38 -17.32 -18.90
N LEU A 343 5.94 -16.31 -18.22
CA LEU A 343 7.26 -16.42 -17.58
C LEU A 343 7.21 -17.04 -16.18
N PHE A 344 6.14 -16.80 -15.43
CA PHE A 344 6.04 -17.15 -14.02
C PHE A 344 4.94 -18.17 -13.73
N GLY A 345 3.91 -18.26 -14.56
CA GLY A 345 2.69 -19.01 -14.26
C GLY A 345 1.77 -18.30 -13.27
N GLU A 346 0.51 -18.72 -13.23
CA GLU A 346 -0.58 -18.02 -12.51
C GLU A 346 -0.26 -17.77 -11.03
N ARG A 347 0.11 -18.83 -10.30
CA ARG A 347 0.42 -18.74 -8.86
C ARG A 347 1.54 -17.72 -8.57
N ASN A 348 2.65 -17.79 -9.31
CA ASN A 348 3.79 -16.92 -9.04
C ASN A 348 3.52 -15.47 -9.48
N VAL A 349 2.67 -15.24 -10.49
CA VAL A 349 2.17 -13.88 -10.79
C VAL A 349 1.37 -13.33 -9.61
N MET A 350 0.55 -14.16 -8.98
CA MET A 350 -0.21 -13.76 -7.79
C MET A 350 0.65 -13.52 -6.56
N ASP A 351 1.64 -14.37 -6.34
CA ASP A 351 2.58 -14.18 -5.23
C ASP A 351 3.46 -12.94 -5.47
N LEU A 352 3.87 -12.65 -6.72
CA LEU A 352 4.52 -11.39 -7.10
C LEU A 352 3.62 -10.18 -6.83
N ALA A 353 2.34 -10.25 -7.22
CA ALA A 353 1.37 -9.20 -6.92
C ALA A 353 1.21 -9.00 -5.41
N GLY A 354 1.23 -10.09 -4.64
CA GLY A 354 1.23 -10.08 -3.17
C GLY A 354 2.46 -9.38 -2.59
N LEU A 355 3.66 -9.67 -3.11
CA LEU A 355 4.90 -9.02 -2.68
C LEU A 355 4.89 -7.52 -3.00
N ILE A 356 4.47 -7.13 -4.21
CA ILE A 356 4.34 -5.71 -4.58
C ILE A 356 3.33 -5.00 -3.64
N ALA A 357 2.18 -5.63 -3.39
CA ALA A 357 1.14 -5.11 -2.51
C ALA A 357 1.63 -4.93 -1.06
N GLU A 358 2.34 -5.93 -0.52
CA GLU A 358 2.92 -5.86 0.82
C GLU A 358 3.91 -4.68 0.92
N GLN A 359 4.81 -4.55 -0.04
CA GLN A 359 5.80 -3.47 -0.04
C GLN A 359 5.19 -2.09 -0.27
N ALA A 360 4.10 -1.99 -1.04
CA ALA A 360 3.35 -0.74 -1.19
C ALA A 360 2.77 -0.27 0.15
N GLY A 361 2.13 -1.17 0.91
CA GLY A 361 1.62 -0.86 2.25
C GLY A 361 2.74 -0.54 3.25
N ASN A 362 3.83 -1.31 3.25
CA ASN A 362 4.99 -1.04 4.09
C ASN A 362 5.59 0.34 3.79
N ALA A 363 5.69 0.71 2.52
CA ALA A 363 6.19 2.01 2.11
C ALA A 363 5.30 3.16 2.63
N VAL A 364 3.98 3.01 2.56
CA VAL A 364 3.04 3.99 3.11
C VAL A 364 3.26 4.19 4.61
N ILE A 365 3.44 3.11 5.39
CA ILE A 365 3.72 3.20 6.83
C ILE A 365 5.04 3.94 7.08
N LEU A 366 6.12 3.52 6.40
CA LEU A 366 7.44 4.15 6.54
C LEU A 366 7.40 5.65 6.18
N THR A 367 6.61 6.02 5.17
CA THR A 367 6.42 7.41 4.74
C THR A 367 5.61 8.22 5.75
N ALA A 368 4.53 7.67 6.29
CA ALA A 368 3.68 8.37 7.26
C ALA A 368 4.43 8.69 8.56
N PHE A 369 5.32 7.81 8.99
CA PHE A 369 6.15 7.99 10.19
C PHE A 369 7.54 8.55 9.90
N ASP A 370 7.82 8.94 8.65
CA ASP A 370 9.08 9.53 8.21
C ASP A 370 10.31 8.74 8.69
N GLN A 371 10.32 7.43 8.41
CA GLN A 371 11.42 6.55 8.78
C GLN A 371 12.72 7.00 8.10
N ARG A 372 13.71 7.38 8.91
CA ARG A 372 15.05 7.79 8.49
C ARG A 372 16.00 6.61 8.50
N LEU A 373 17.04 6.75 7.67
CA LEU A 373 18.18 5.84 7.66
C LEU A 373 19.03 6.04 8.92
N PRO A 374 19.73 4.99 9.39
CA PRO A 374 20.82 5.13 10.35
C PRO A 374 21.83 6.21 9.89
N PRO A 375 22.37 7.06 10.78
CA PRO A 375 23.29 8.14 10.40
C PRO A 375 24.51 7.68 9.57
N GLU A 376 24.98 6.46 9.80
CA GLU A 376 26.09 5.83 9.08
C GLU A 376 25.70 5.30 7.69
N GLN A 377 24.40 5.14 7.42
CA GLN A 377 23.89 4.57 6.18
C GLN A 377 23.61 5.68 5.17
N LYS A 378 24.41 5.69 4.09
CA LYS A 378 24.19 6.63 2.98
C LYS A 378 22.87 6.30 2.25
N PRO A 379 22.06 7.30 1.88
CA PRO A 379 20.91 7.10 1.02
C PRO A 379 21.35 6.64 -0.37
N LEU A 380 20.76 5.54 -0.86
CA LEU A 380 21.11 4.95 -2.17
C LEU A 380 20.10 5.23 -3.28
N LEU A 381 18.88 5.65 -2.93
CA LEU A 381 17.90 6.12 -3.91
C LEU A 381 18.27 7.53 -4.38
N THR A 382 19.20 7.61 -5.32
CA THR A 382 19.66 8.87 -5.92
C THR A 382 19.01 9.03 -7.29
N GLY A 383 18.03 9.92 -7.41
CA GLY A 383 17.34 10.21 -8.67
C GLY A 383 16.16 11.17 -8.45
N THR A 384 15.78 11.93 -9.48
CA THR A 384 14.59 12.80 -9.40
C THR A 384 13.34 11.95 -9.14
N PRO A 385 12.46 12.32 -8.20
CA PRO A 385 11.21 11.60 -7.90
C PRO A 385 10.39 11.24 -9.14
#